data_AF-A0A101AE68-F1
#
_entry.id   AF-A0A101AE68-F1
#
_cell.length_a   1.000
_cell.length_b   1.000
_cell.length_c   1.000
_cell.angle_alpha   90.00
_cell.angle_beta   90.00
_cell.angle_gamma   90.00
#
_symmetry.space_group_name_H-M   'P 1'
#
loop_
_entity.id
_entity.type
_entity.pdbx_description
1 polymer ?
#
loop_
_entity_poly.entity_id
_entity_poly.type
_entity_poly.pdbx_seq_one_letter_code
_entity_poly.pdbx_strand_id
1 'polypeptide(L)'
;MIRIEAATRALPQTTSRDVELHGVQIPAGSRVMLVWGAANHDDREFPYPERFDVTRRVQRHTSFGHGPHFCMGSVLARMETRLAFAEWFERFPGCELAGEPERITSAWARAFNSIPLRLG
;
A
#
# COMPACT_ATOMS: atom_id res chain seq x y z
N MET A 1 -7.41 -0.32 5.14
CA MET A 1 -6.07 -0.94 5.25
C MET A 1 -5.24 -0.82 3.98
N ILE A 2 -5.63 -1.43 2.85
CA ILE A 2 -4.78 -1.58 1.64
C ILE A 2 -4.14 -0.26 1.15
N ARG A 3 -4.88 0.86 1.17
CA ARG A 3 -4.35 2.20 0.84
C ARG A 3 -3.17 2.58 1.75
N ILE A 4 -3.42 2.66 3.05
CA ILE A 4 -2.45 3.15 4.06
C ILE A 4 -1.19 2.29 4.08
N GLU A 5 -1.37 0.97 4.05
CA GLU A 5 -0.23 0.07 4.18
C GLU A 5 0.59 -0.08 2.91
N ALA A 6 0.02 0.13 1.72
CA ALA A 6 0.76 0.16 0.45
C ALA A 6 1.86 -0.92 0.40
N ALA A 7 1.46 -2.20 0.53
CA ALA A 7 2.37 -3.32 0.78
C ALA A 7 3.54 -3.35 -0.22
N THR A 8 3.30 -2.99 -1.48
CA THR A 8 4.35 -2.57 -2.41
C THR A 8 4.50 -1.05 -2.35
N ARG A 9 5.61 -0.57 -1.80
CA ARG A 9 5.88 0.87 -1.60
C ARG A 9 6.20 1.59 -2.90
N ALA A 10 7.02 0.96 -3.72
CA ALA A 10 7.49 1.55 -4.96
C ALA A 10 7.96 0.47 -5.94
N LEU A 11 7.88 0.78 -7.24
CA LEU A 11 8.45 -0.04 -8.31
C LEU A 11 9.14 0.85 -9.34
N PRO A 12 10.27 0.41 -9.92
CA PRO A 12 10.93 1.14 -10.98
C PRO A 12 10.22 0.92 -12.33
N GLN A 13 10.29 1.93 -13.18
CA GLN A 13 10.01 1.86 -14.61
C GLN A 13 11.19 2.45 -15.38
N THR A 14 11.32 2.09 -16.65
CA THR A 14 12.34 2.68 -17.54
C THR A 14 11.64 3.42 -18.66
N THR A 15 12.01 4.67 -18.90
CA THR A 15 11.44 5.46 -20.01
C THR A 15 11.87 4.88 -21.36
N SER A 16 10.94 4.74 -22.29
CA SER A 16 11.22 4.26 -23.67
C SER A 16 11.64 5.37 -24.63
N ARG A 17 11.42 6.62 -24.24
CA ARG A 17 11.71 7.86 -24.99
C ARG A 17 11.86 9.01 -24.00
N ASP A 18 12.25 10.18 -24.49
CA ASP A 18 12.21 11.40 -23.69
C ASP A 18 10.77 11.72 -23.25
N VAL A 19 10.61 12.12 -21.98
CA VAL A 19 9.33 12.43 -21.34
C VAL A 19 9.48 13.72 -20.53
N GLU A 20 8.59 14.67 -20.76
CA GLU A 20 8.40 15.81 -19.85
C GLU A 20 7.27 15.49 -18.87
N LEU A 21 7.55 15.57 -17.56
CA LEU A 21 6.54 15.35 -16.53
C LEU A 21 6.69 16.38 -15.41
N HIS A 22 5.62 17.12 -15.12
CA HIS A 22 5.62 18.21 -14.14
C HIS A 22 6.75 19.24 -14.36
N GLY A 23 7.04 19.57 -15.62
CA GLY A 23 8.12 20.50 -16.01
C GLY A 23 9.54 19.93 -15.87
N VAL A 24 9.68 18.63 -15.58
CA VAL A 24 10.96 17.93 -15.51
C VAL A 24 11.18 17.12 -16.78
N GLN A 25 12.31 17.33 -17.46
CA GLN A 25 12.72 16.51 -18.59
C GLN A 25 13.41 15.23 -18.11
N ILE A 26 12.89 14.09 -18.56
CA ILE A 26 13.37 12.74 -18.23
C ILE A 26 13.83 12.08 -19.54
N PRO A 27 15.15 11.90 -19.75
CA PRO A 27 15.66 11.29 -20.97
C PRO A 27 15.21 9.83 -21.16
N ALA A 28 15.20 9.36 -22.39
CA ALA A 28 15.04 7.95 -22.73
C ALA A 28 16.04 7.05 -21.96
N GLY A 29 15.60 5.88 -21.51
CA GLY A 29 16.43 4.93 -20.76
C GLY A 29 16.59 5.26 -19.27
N SER A 30 15.99 6.34 -18.78
CA SER A 30 16.05 6.72 -17.36
C SER A 30 15.21 5.78 -16.49
N ARG A 31 15.73 5.41 -15.31
CA ARG A 31 14.94 4.70 -14.29
C ARG A 31 14.13 5.69 -13.46
N VAL A 32 12.81 5.53 -13.46
CA VAL A 32 11.86 6.34 -12.71
C VAL A 32 11.20 5.47 -11.65
N MET A 33 11.23 5.92 -10.40
CA MET A 33 10.59 5.24 -9.29
C MET A 33 9.15 5.71 -9.12
N LEU A 34 8.19 4.80 -9.24
CA LEU A 34 6.79 5.07 -8.93
C LEU A 34 6.55 4.76 -7.45
N VAL A 35 6.38 5.79 -6.62
CA VAL A 35 6.32 5.67 -5.16
C VAL A 35 4.86 5.65 -4.69
N TRP A 36 4.20 4.50 -4.83
CA TRP A 36 2.80 4.29 -4.41
C TRP A 36 2.55 4.59 -2.94
N GLY A 37 3.53 4.31 -2.07
CA GLY A 37 3.44 4.66 -0.65
C GLY A 37 3.22 6.16 -0.45
N ALA A 38 3.94 7.02 -1.18
CA ALA A 38 3.75 8.46 -1.10
C ALA A 38 2.40 8.89 -1.70
N ALA A 39 2.06 8.38 -2.90
CA ALA A 39 0.80 8.72 -3.57
C ALA A 39 -0.44 8.33 -2.74
N ASN A 40 -0.39 7.22 -2.01
CA ASN A 40 -1.49 6.79 -1.13
C ASN A 40 -1.63 7.66 0.13
N HIS A 41 -0.64 8.50 0.44
CA HIS A 41 -0.63 9.45 1.55
C HIS A 41 -0.65 10.91 1.08
N ASP A 42 -0.94 11.14 -0.20
CA ASP A 42 -1.05 12.48 -0.77
C ASP A 42 -2.31 13.19 -0.30
N ASP A 43 -2.16 14.33 0.36
CA ASP A 43 -3.26 15.12 0.91
C ASP A 43 -4.11 15.81 -0.16
N ARG A 44 -3.58 15.96 -1.37
CA ARG A 44 -4.31 16.46 -2.55
C ARG A 44 -5.43 15.50 -2.98
N GLU A 45 -5.29 14.21 -2.70
CA GLU A 45 -6.28 13.16 -3.00
C GLU A 45 -6.99 12.68 -1.73
N PHE A 46 -6.27 12.60 -0.60
CA PHE A 46 -6.74 11.99 0.63
C PHE A 46 -6.64 12.98 1.80
N PRO A 47 -7.68 13.77 2.11
CA PRO A 47 -7.67 14.62 3.30
C PRO A 47 -7.36 13.82 4.57
N TYR A 48 -6.49 14.33 5.45
CA TYR A 48 -5.97 13.59 6.60
C TYR A 48 -5.44 12.19 6.20
N PRO A 49 -4.40 12.12 5.34
CA PRO A 49 -4.00 10.88 4.67
C PRO A 49 -3.55 9.77 5.64
N GLU A 50 -2.91 10.17 6.74
CA GLU A 50 -2.39 9.28 7.78
C GLU A 50 -3.48 8.69 8.69
N ARG A 51 -4.67 9.29 8.73
CA ARG A 51 -5.76 8.79 9.59
C ARG A 51 -6.28 7.46 9.05
N PHE A 52 -6.16 6.42 9.87
CA PHE A 52 -6.84 5.15 9.63
C PHE A 52 -8.34 5.29 9.91
N ASP A 53 -9.11 5.43 8.84
CA ASP A 53 -10.57 5.50 8.87
C ASP A 53 -11.14 4.37 8.03
N VAL A 54 -11.75 3.39 8.71
CA VAL A 54 -12.37 2.22 8.07
C VAL A 54 -13.64 2.56 7.29
N THR A 55 -14.26 3.72 7.57
CA THR A 55 -15.49 4.18 6.91
C THR A 55 -15.21 5.07 5.69
N ARG A 56 -13.95 5.48 5.49
CA ARG A 56 -13.54 6.28 4.33
C ARG A 56 -13.89 5.56 3.03
N ARG A 57 -14.67 6.23 2.18
CA ARG A 57 -14.91 5.79 0.80
C ARG A 57 -13.67 6.09 -0.04
N VAL A 58 -12.95 5.05 -0.44
CA VAL A 58 -11.76 5.15 -1.30
C VAL A 58 -12.15 4.71 -2.71
N GLN A 59 -12.32 5.66 -3.63
CA GLN A 59 -12.66 5.36 -5.03
C GLN A 59 -11.46 4.86 -5.83
N ARG A 60 -10.27 5.42 -5.57
CA ARG A 60 -9.01 5.04 -6.21
C ARG A 60 -7.87 5.10 -5.20
N HIS A 61 -6.91 4.21 -5.35
CA HIS A 61 -5.63 4.19 -4.63
C HIS A 61 -4.62 3.40 -5.47
N THR A 62 -3.33 3.58 -5.24
CA THR A 62 -2.28 3.04 -6.11
C THR A 62 -1.59 1.80 -5.57
N SER A 63 -2.04 1.24 -4.45
CA SER A 63 -1.45 0.01 -3.84
C SER A 63 -1.43 -1.21 -4.77
N PHE A 64 -2.25 -1.23 -5.82
CA PHE A 64 -2.30 -2.30 -6.83
C PHE A 64 -1.67 -1.89 -8.17
N GLY A 65 -0.95 -0.77 -8.20
CA GLY A 65 -0.46 -0.15 -9.43
C GLY A 65 -1.58 0.46 -10.27
N HIS A 66 -1.26 0.72 -11.54
CA HIS A 66 -2.19 1.27 -12.54
C HIS A 66 -1.76 0.86 -13.95
N GLY A 67 -2.69 0.90 -14.91
CA GLY A 67 -2.42 0.65 -16.32
C GLY A 67 -2.30 -0.84 -16.68
N PRO A 68 -1.58 -1.19 -17.77
CA PRO A 68 -1.49 -2.56 -18.29
C PRO A 68 -0.96 -3.60 -17.29
N HIS A 69 -0.19 -3.16 -16.29
CA HIS A 69 0.36 -4.01 -15.23
C HIS A 69 -0.41 -3.88 -13.91
N PHE A 70 -1.66 -3.41 -13.95
CA PHE A 70 -2.53 -3.41 -12.77
C PHE A 70 -2.63 -4.81 -12.16
N CYS A 71 -2.54 -4.89 -10.83
CA CYS A 71 -2.45 -6.16 -10.13
C CYS A 71 -3.64 -7.08 -10.46
N MET A 72 -3.34 -8.17 -11.16
CA MET A 72 -4.31 -9.22 -11.51
C MET A 72 -4.96 -9.85 -10.28
N GLY A 73 -4.22 -9.94 -9.16
CA GLY A 73 -4.70 -10.46 -7.88
C GLY A 73 -5.52 -9.48 -7.05
N SER A 74 -5.82 -8.26 -7.54
CA SER A 74 -6.43 -7.23 -6.70
C SER A 74 -7.83 -7.57 -6.19
N VAL A 75 -8.61 -8.36 -6.92
CA VAL A 75 -9.92 -8.84 -6.47
C VAL A 75 -9.76 -9.89 -5.37
N LEU A 76 -8.85 -10.85 -5.57
CA LEU A 76 -8.53 -11.89 -4.59
C LEU A 76 -8.01 -11.27 -3.30
N ALA A 77 -7.01 -10.39 -3.36
CA ALA A 77 -6.43 -9.74 -2.17
C ALA A 77 -7.47 -8.95 -1.35
N ARG A 78 -8.46 -8.32 -2.01
CA ARG A 78 -9.57 -7.65 -1.32
C ARG A 78 -10.50 -8.65 -0.63
N MET A 79 -10.83 -9.76 -1.29
CA MET A 79 -11.63 -10.83 -0.71
C MET A 79 -10.92 -11.45 0.50
N GLU A 80 -9.66 -11.82 0.36
CA GLU A 80 -8.81 -12.38 1.41
C GLU A 80 -8.72 -11.42 2.60
N THR A 81 -8.45 -10.14 2.36
CA THR A 81 -8.40 -9.12 3.41
C THR A 81 -9.71 -9.04 4.19
N ARG A 82 -10.83 -9.03 3.48
CA ARG A 82 -12.17 -8.95 4.10
C ARG A 82 -12.42 -10.18 4.98
N LEU A 83 -12.20 -11.38 4.44
CA LEU A 83 -12.42 -12.62 5.16
C LEU A 83 -11.48 -12.73 6.36
N ALA A 84 -10.19 -12.49 6.17
CA ALA A 84 -9.20 -12.56 7.23
C ALA A 84 -9.57 -11.68 8.42
N PHE A 85 -9.96 -10.41 8.20
CA PHE A 85 -10.34 -9.53 9.31
C PHE A 85 -11.69 -9.90 9.94
N ALA A 86 -12.67 -10.31 9.14
CA ALA A 86 -13.98 -10.72 9.68
C ALA A 86 -13.82 -11.90 10.63
N GLU A 87 -13.19 -12.98 10.16
CA GLU A 87 -12.96 -14.20 10.95
C GLU A 87 -12.03 -13.94 12.14
N TRP A 88 -11.00 -13.10 11.97
CA TRP A 88 -10.07 -12.77 13.04
C TRP A 88 -10.75 -12.07 14.21
N PHE A 89 -11.52 -11.01 13.95
CA PHE A 89 -12.17 -10.25 15.00
C PHE A 89 -13.41 -10.96 15.58
N GLU A 90 -14.03 -11.86 14.83
CA GLU A 90 -15.05 -12.76 15.38
C GLU A 90 -14.45 -13.74 16.39
N ARG A 91 -13.30 -14.34 16.07
CA ARG A 91 -12.66 -15.35 16.93
C ARG A 91 -11.85 -14.75 18.08
N PHE A 92 -11.20 -13.61 17.88
CA PHE A 92 -10.30 -12.97 18.84
C PHE A 92 -10.69 -11.49 19.07
N PRO A 93 -11.88 -11.21 19.63
CA PRO A 93 -12.38 -9.84 19.79
C PRO A 93 -11.55 -9.00 20.77
N GLY A 94 -10.83 -9.64 21.69
CA GLY A 94 -9.95 -9.00 22.67
C GLY A 94 -8.48 -8.97 22.26
N CYS A 95 -8.14 -9.19 20.98
CA CYS A 95 -6.75 -9.25 20.58
C CYS A 95 -6.04 -7.91 20.80
N GLU A 96 -4.86 -7.94 21.41
CA GLU A 96 -4.03 -6.76 21.63
C GLU A 96 -2.55 -7.04 21.41
N LEU A 97 -1.77 -5.98 21.19
CA LEU A 97 -0.33 -6.07 21.04
C LEU A 97 0.29 -6.56 22.35
N ALA A 98 1.15 -7.59 22.26
CA ALA A 98 1.90 -8.15 23.37
C ALA A 98 3.38 -7.76 23.35
N GLY A 99 3.76 -6.87 22.43
CA GLY A 99 5.12 -6.39 22.22
C GLY A 99 5.18 -5.49 20.99
N GLU A 100 6.35 -4.91 20.75
CA GLU A 100 6.58 -4.02 19.62
C GLU A 100 6.62 -4.81 18.30
N PRO A 101 5.82 -4.43 17.28
CA PRO A 101 5.92 -5.02 15.95
C PRO A 101 7.25 -4.69 15.28
N GLU A 102 7.89 -5.69 14.68
CA GLU A 102 9.14 -5.50 13.94
C GLU A 102 8.84 -5.38 12.45
N ARG A 103 9.32 -4.31 11.81
CA ARG A 103 9.24 -4.15 10.35
C ARG A 103 10.40 -4.82 9.65
N ILE A 104 10.14 -5.32 8.44
CA ILE A 104 11.24 -5.69 7.54
C ILE A 104 11.95 -4.44 7.02
N THR A 105 13.25 -4.56 6.75
CA THR A 105 14.01 -3.55 6.00
C THR A 105 13.94 -3.89 4.52
N SER A 106 13.13 -3.13 3.77
CA SER A 106 12.99 -3.31 2.32
C SER A 106 12.75 -2.00 1.60
N ALA A 107 13.37 -1.85 0.43
CA ALA A 107 13.13 -0.72 -0.47
C ALA A 107 11.80 -0.85 -1.25
N TRP A 108 11.24 -2.07 -1.32
CA TRP A 108 10.11 -2.40 -2.19
C TRP A 108 8.85 -2.75 -1.39
N ALA A 109 9.01 -3.52 -0.32
CA ALA A 109 7.91 -4.04 0.47
C ALA A 109 7.76 -3.25 1.78
N ARG A 110 6.51 -3.06 2.22
CA ARG A 110 6.17 -2.59 3.56
C ARG A 110 5.44 -3.71 4.28
N ALA A 111 6.16 -4.44 5.12
CA ALA A 111 5.61 -5.56 5.87
C ALA A 111 6.21 -5.62 7.28
N PHE A 112 5.68 -6.54 8.07
CA PHE A 112 6.19 -6.88 9.39
C PHE A 112 6.91 -8.23 9.34
N ASN A 113 8.04 -8.30 10.02
CA ASN A 113 8.73 -9.55 10.33
C ASN A 113 8.01 -10.28 11.46
N SER A 114 7.54 -9.54 12.47
CA SER A 114 6.81 -10.06 13.61
C SER A 114 5.78 -9.04 14.11
N ILE A 115 4.63 -9.54 14.59
CA ILE A 115 3.62 -8.75 15.29
C ILE A 115 3.20 -9.58 16.52
N PRO A 116 3.79 -9.34 17.71
CA PRO A 116 3.44 -10.08 18.91
C PRO A 116 2.01 -9.74 19.35
N LEU A 117 1.14 -10.75 19.47
CA LEU A 117 -0.26 -10.58 19.85
C LEU A 117 -0.61 -11.45 21.06
N ARG A 118 -1.45 -10.93 21.93
CA ARG A 118 -2.20 -11.69 22.93
C ARG A 118 -3.65 -11.70 22.49
N LEU A 119 -4.24 -12.88 22.39
CA LEU A 119 -5.49 -13.08 21.66
C LEU A 119 -6.76 -12.95 22.51
N GLY A 120 -6.61 -12.81 23.84
CA GLY A 120 -7.72 -12.86 24.80
C GLY A 120 -7.96 -14.28 25.28
#